data_AF-A0A2V8U2M4-F1
#
_entry.id   AF-A0A2V8U2M4-F1
#
_cell.length_a   1.000
_cell.length_b   1.000
_cell.length_c   1.000
_cell.angle_alpha   90.00
_cell.angle_beta   90.00
_cell.angle_gamma   90.00
#
_symmetry.space_group_name_H-M   'P 1'
#
loop_
_entity.id
_entity.type
_entity.pdbx_description
1 polymer ?
#
loop_
_entity_poly.entity_id
_entity_poly.type
_entity_poly.pdbx_seq_one_letter_code
_entity_poly.pdbx_strand_id
1 'polypeptide(L)'
;MHTRRIATFLLGAWISCSLFMAFIAIQNLRSPGAVMSAPIEPAAKLIQSFGQDQAGLLLRHLAAEQNRHYFYLWEQAQILLGLALGGCLILATQRRIFPMVLCGVMLALVLFQHITVTPELAYRGRETDFPPGNAVFGAQARVWALHQVYVGAEAVKLVIGGVLASYLFVFRTRRRSRKEAAAVNHADHSISAGDPGR
;
A
#
# COMPACT_ATOMS: atom_id res chain seq x y z
N MET A 1 -18.02 17.53 8.81
CA MET A 1 -17.40 17.61 7.46
C MET A 1 -15.92 17.20 7.45
N HIS A 2 -15.18 17.40 8.54
CA HIS A 2 -13.74 17.10 8.64
C HIS A 2 -13.41 15.61 8.47
N THR A 3 -14.15 14.70 9.12
CA THR A 3 -13.83 13.26 9.14
C THR A 3 -13.81 12.58 7.77
N ARG A 4 -14.65 13.01 6.81
CA ARG A 4 -14.62 12.50 5.43
C ARG A 4 -13.41 12.97 4.63
N ARG A 5 -12.96 14.21 4.86
CA ARG A 5 -11.76 14.75 4.21
C ARG A 5 -10.54 13.98 4.71
N ILE A 6 -10.49 13.72 6.02
CA ILE A 6 -9.47 12.88 6.65
C ILE A 6 -9.52 11.46 6.05
N ALA A 7 -10.69 10.81 5.98
CA ALA A 7 -10.80 9.48 5.36
C ALA A 7 -10.30 9.44 3.89
N THR A 8 -10.60 10.47 3.10
CA THR A 8 -10.14 10.56 1.70
C THR A 8 -8.63 10.76 1.64
N PHE A 9 -8.08 11.59 2.54
CA PHE A 9 -6.64 11.81 2.66
C PHE A 9 -5.90 10.53 3.09
N LEU A 10 -6.40 9.83 4.11
CA LEU A 10 -5.82 8.56 4.57
C LEU A 10 -5.85 7.49 3.48
N LEU A 11 -6.95 7.40 2.71
CA LEU A 11 -7.04 6.48 1.58
C LEU A 11 -6.07 6.85 0.46
N GLY A 12 -5.90 8.14 0.16
CA GLY A 12 -4.90 8.62 -0.79
C GLY A 12 -3.48 8.27 -0.33
N ALA A 13 -3.18 8.50 0.95
CA ALA A 13 -1.90 8.11 1.55
C ALA A 13 -1.65 6.60 1.44
N TRP A 14 -2.68 5.78 1.67
CA TRP A 14 -2.57 4.33 1.51
C TRP A 14 -2.14 3.95 0.10
N ILE A 15 -2.87 4.44 -0.91
CA ILE A 15 -2.64 4.09 -2.31
C ILE A 15 -1.26 4.59 -2.76
N SER A 16 -0.95 5.86 -2.51
CA SER A 16 0.32 6.46 -2.91
C SER A 16 1.51 5.78 -2.23
N CYS A 17 1.42 5.50 -0.94
CA CYS A 17 2.50 4.80 -0.23
C CYS A 17 2.62 3.33 -0.69
N SER A 18 1.53 2.62 -1.00
CA SER A 18 1.61 1.27 -1.59
C SER A 18 2.38 1.28 -2.93
N LEU A 19 2.10 2.25 -3.81
CA LEU A 19 2.82 2.40 -5.07
C LEU A 19 4.29 2.80 -4.85
N PHE A 20 4.53 3.72 -3.92
CA PHE A 20 5.88 4.14 -3.55
C PHE A 20 6.71 2.99 -2.98
N MET A 21 6.12 2.15 -2.11
CA MET A 21 6.79 0.97 -1.56
C MET A 21 7.10 -0.07 -2.62
N ALA A 22 6.22 -0.26 -3.61
CA ALA A 22 6.51 -1.12 -4.76
C ALA A 22 7.72 -0.58 -5.56
N PHE A 23 7.79 0.73 -5.77
CA PHE A 23 8.94 1.37 -6.41
C PHE A 23 10.24 1.18 -5.61
N ILE A 24 10.21 1.43 -4.28
CA ILE A 24 11.37 1.22 -3.40
C ILE A 24 11.86 -0.22 -3.46
N ALA A 25 10.95 -1.21 -3.41
CA ALA A 25 11.32 -2.62 -3.48
C ALA A 25 12.04 -2.98 -4.79
N ILE A 26 11.57 -2.45 -5.93
CA ILE A 26 12.19 -2.66 -7.24
C ILE A 26 13.57 -2.00 -7.30
N GLN A 27 13.68 -0.76 -6.84
CA GLN A 27 14.94 -0.01 -6.86
C GLN A 27 16.00 -0.67 -5.96
N ASN A 28 15.58 -1.20 -4.82
CA ASN A 28 16.49 -1.87 -3.91
C ASN A 28 17.07 -3.16 -4.50
N LEU A 29 16.27 -3.95 -5.23
CA LEU A 29 16.77 -5.14 -5.94
C LEU A 29 17.74 -4.83 -7.08
N ARG A 30 17.68 -3.61 -7.63
CA ARG A 30 18.62 -3.12 -8.66
C ARG A 30 19.93 -2.58 -8.06
N SER A 31 19.91 -2.19 -6.78
CA SER A 31 21.04 -1.56 -6.09
C SER A 31 22.33 -2.39 -6.13
N PRO A 32 22.33 -3.73 -5.90
CA PRO A 32 23.54 -4.54 -6.01
C PRO A 32 24.25 -4.42 -7.36
N GLY A 33 23.48 -4.46 -8.47
CA GLY A 33 24.04 -4.31 -9.82
C GLY A 33 24.61 -2.91 -10.07
N ALA A 34 24.00 -1.88 -9.49
CA ALA A 34 24.52 -0.51 -9.58
C ALA A 34 25.84 -0.36 -8.82
N VAL A 35 25.94 -0.91 -7.61
CA VAL A 35 27.17 -0.89 -6.80
C VAL A 35 28.30 -1.67 -7.49
N MET A 36 27.99 -2.81 -8.12
CA MET A 36 28.98 -3.63 -8.83
C MET A 36 29.45 -3.02 -10.16
N SER A 37 28.61 -2.23 -10.84
CA SER A 37 28.94 -1.65 -12.16
C SER A 37 29.74 -0.35 -12.08
N ALA A 38 29.59 0.42 -11.00
CA ALA A 38 30.34 1.65 -10.76
C ALA A 38 30.84 1.74 -9.30
N PRO A 39 31.71 0.82 -8.85
CA PRO A 39 32.19 0.82 -7.48
C PRO A 39 33.17 1.98 -7.24
N ILE A 40 33.07 2.61 -6.07
CA ILE A 40 34.10 3.54 -5.59
C ILE A 40 35.40 2.78 -5.27
N GLU A 41 36.56 3.45 -5.37
CA GLU A 41 37.91 2.87 -5.14
C GLU A 41 38.01 1.92 -3.93
N PRO A 42 37.52 2.28 -2.72
CA PRO A 42 37.54 1.37 -1.56
C PRO A 42 36.66 0.12 -1.74
N ALA A 43 35.47 0.28 -2.33
CA ALA A 43 34.54 -0.82 -2.57
C ALA A 43 35.07 -1.76 -3.65
N ALA A 44 35.72 -1.23 -4.69
CA ALA A 44 36.33 -2.03 -5.75
C ALA A 44 37.40 -2.99 -5.19
N LYS A 45 38.23 -2.52 -4.25
CA LYS A 45 39.25 -3.34 -3.56
C LYS A 45 38.61 -4.47 -2.76
N LEU A 46 37.54 -4.18 -2.02
CA LEU A 46 36.78 -5.19 -1.28
C LEU A 46 36.11 -6.22 -2.21
N ILE A 47 35.49 -5.77 -3.31
CA ILE A 47 34.88 -6.68 -4.29
C ILE A 47 35.94 -7.59 -4.92
N GLN A 48 37.13 -7.07 -5.24
CA GLN A 48 38.24 -7.88 -5.75
C GLN A 48 38.73 -8.91 -4.72
N SER A 49 38.82 -8.57 -3.43
CA SER A 49 39.25 -9.51 -2.39
C SER A 49 38.24 -10.62 -2.12
N PHE A 50 36.93 -10.32 -2.19
CA PHE A 50 35.86 -11.30 -1.99
C PHE A 50 35.56 -12.13 -3.25
N GLY A 51 35.91 -11.63 -4.43
CA GLY A 51 35.49 -12.18 -5.71
C GLY A 51 34.11 -11.64 -6.14
N GLN A 52 33.97 -11.37 -7.44
CA GLN A 52 32.77 -10.74 -8.02
C GLN A 52 31.48 -11.49 -7.68
N ASP A 53 31.49 -12.81 -7.78
CA ASP A 53 30.29 -13.63 -7.55
C ASP A 53 29.85 -13.61 -6.09
N GLN A 54 30.78 -13.74 -5.14
CA GLN A 54 30.47 -13.74 -3.71
C GLN A 54 30.02 -12.36 -3.23
N ALA A 55 30.69 -11.30 -3.70
CA ALA A 55 30.26 -9.92 -3.41
C ALA A 55 28.85 -9.65 -3.95
N GLY A 56 28.54 -10.14 -5.16
CA GLY A 56 27.22 -10.02 -5.75
C GLY A 56 26.14 -10.76 -4.97
N LEU A 57 26.41 -11.98 -4.49
CA LEU A 57 25.49 -12.73 -3.63
C LEU A 57 25.23 -12.01 -2.31
N LEU A 58 26.27 -11.50 -1.65
CA LEU A 58 26.13 -10.78 -0.39
C LEU A 58 25.31 -9.49 -0.55
N LEU A 59 25.57 -8.70 -1.59
CA LEU A 59 24.82 -7.47 -1.86
C LEU A 59 23.35 -7.76 -2.19
N ARG A 60 23.07 -8.83 -2.94
CA ARG A 60 21.69 -9.28 -3.20
C ARG A 60 20.98 -9.73 -1.93
N HIS A 61 21.66 -10.47 -1.05
CA HIS A 61 21.12 -10.85 0.24
C HIS A 61 20.80 -9.61 1.11
N LEU A 62 21.70 -8.63 1.15
CA LEU A 62 21.46 -7.37 1.87
C LEU A 62 20.24 -6.62 1.32
N ALA A 63 20.12 -6.50 -0.01
CA ALA A 63 18.96 -5.88 -0.64
C ALA A 63 17.66 -6.65 -0.33
N ALA A 64 17.70 -7.98 -0.30
CA ALA A 64 16.56 -8.81 0.08
C ALA A 64 16.15 -8.59 1.55
N GLU A 65 17.11 -8.54 2.47
CA GLU A 65 16.86 -8.23 3.89
C GLU A 65 16.25 -6.85 4.10
N GLN A 66 16.78 -5.83 3.39
CA GLN A 66 16.19 -4.50 3.42
C GLN A 66 14.74 -4.49 2.92
N ASN A 67 14.43 -5.20 1.84
CA ASN A 67 13.05 -5.33 1.36
C ASN A 67 12.15 -6.04 2.37
N ARG A 68 12.62 -7.13 3.00
CA ARG A 68 11.87 -7.82 4.06
C ARG A 68 11.54 -6.87 5.21
N HIS A 69 12.52 -6.08 5.64
CA HIS A 69 12.34 -5.08 6.68
C HIS A 69 11.34 -3.99 6.27
N TYR A 70 11.47 -3.44 5.06
CA TYR A 70 10.56 -2.44 4.51
C TYR A 70 9.13 -2.95 4.38
N PHE A 71 8.91 -4.18 3.93
CA PHE A 71 7.58 -4.79 3.88
C PHE A 71 6.97 -4.94 5.28
N TYR A 72 7.75 -5.42 6.26
CA TYR A 72 7.28 -5.58 7.63
C TYR A 72 6.87 -4.25 8.28
N LEU A 73 7.64 -3.18 8.07
CA LEU A 73 7.30 -1.83 8.54
C LEU A 73 6.08 -1.27 7.80
N TRP A 74 6.01 -1.49 6.49
CA TRP A 74 4.90 -1.01 5.67
C TRP A 74 3.57 -1.65 6.05
N GLU A 75 3.55 -2.95 6.32
CA GLU A 75 2.35 -3.64 6.80
C GLU A 75 1.85 -3.09 8.14
N GLN A 76 2.75 -2.81 9.08
CA GLN A 76 2.38 -2.18 10.35
C GLN A 76 1.78 -0.78 10.11
N ALA A 77 2.39 0.00 9.23
CA ALA A 77 1.86 1.31 8.84
C ALA A 77 0.48 1.18 8.18
N GLN A 78 0.27 0.17 7.32
CA GLN A 78 -1.02 -0.15 6.72
C GLN A 78 -2.06 -0.54 7.79
N ILE A 79 -1.71 -1.35 8.79
CA ILE A 79 -2.62 -1.69 9.89
C ILE A 79 -3.08 -0.42 10.61
N LEU A 80 -2.14 0.43 11.03
CA LEU A 80 -2.46 1.70 11.70
C LEU A 80 -3.32 2.62 10.83
N LEU A 81 -2.95 2.75 9.55
CA LEU A 81 -3.67 3.58 8.59
C LEU A 81 -5.09 3.05 8.34
N GLY A 82 -5.27 1.74 8.34
CA GLY A 82 -6.56 1.08 8.08
C GLY A 82 -7.49 1.19 9.28
N LEU A 83 -6.95 1.08 10.50
CA LEU A 83 -7.70 1.35 11.72
C LEU A 83 -8.13 2.82 11.79
N ALA A 84 -7.23 3.76 11.48
CA ALA A 84 -7.56 5.17 11.42
C ALA A 84 -8.61 5.48 10.35
N LEU A 85 -8.48 4.88 9.16
CA LEU A 85 -9.46 5.00 8.08
C LEU A 85 -10.82 4.42 8.50
N GLY A 86 -10.85 3.23 9.08
CA GLY A 86 -12.04 2.57 9.60
C GLY A 86 -12.75 3.41 10.65
N GLY A 87 -12.02 3.93 11.63
CA GLY A 87 -12.54 4.86 12.64
C GLY A 87 -13.14 6.13 12.00
N CYS A 88 -12.45 6.71 11.03
CA CYS A 88 -12.99 7.84 10.27
C CYS A 88 -14.26 7.48 9.51
N LEU A 89 -14.34 6.29 8.90
CA LEU A 89 -15.50 5.84 8.14
C LEU A 89 -16.72 5.58 9.03
N ILE A 90 -16.54 5.01 10.22
CA ILE A 90 -17.60 4.81 11.23
C ILE A 90 -18.20 6.16 11.61
N LEU A 91 -17.35 7.13 11.97
CA LEU A 91 -17.77 8.47 12.35
C LEU A 91 -18.38 9.27 11.18
N ALA A 92 -17.89 9.05 9.95
CA ALA A 92 -18.32 9.77 8.76
C ALA A 92 -19.58 9.21 8.07
N THR A 93 -19.92 7.95 8.35
CA THR A 93 -20.88 7.17 7.56
C THR A 93 -21.87 6.47 8.48
N GLN A 94 -22.70 7.26 9.16
CA GLN A 94 -23.64 6.78 10.19
C GLN A 94 -24.58 5.62 9.82
N ARG A 95 -24.67 5.17 8.56
CA ARG A 95 -25.57 4.07 8.14
C ARG A 95 -25.10 3.19 6.97
N ARG A 96 -23.86 3.29 6.47
CA ARG A 96 -23.48 2.52 5.27
C ARG A 96 -22.38 1.51 5.56
N ILE A 97 -22.78 0.25 5.49
CA ILE A 97 -21.90 -0.90 5.67
C ILE A 97 -20.86 -1.01 4.55
N PHE A 98 -21.20 -0.62 3.31
CA PHE A 98 -20.35 -0.80 2.13
C PHE A 98 -18.90 -0.29 2.28
N PRO A 99 -18.62 0.99 2.59
CA PRO A 99 -17.24 1.45 2.77
C PRO A 99 -16.54 0.80 3.97
N MET A 100 -17.30 0.38 5.00
CA MET A 100 -16.73 -0.34 6.14
C MET A 100 -16.30 -1.75 5.75
N VAL A 101 -17.08 -2.46 4.92
CA VAL A 101 -16.70 -3.77 4.38
C VAL A 101 -15.43 -3.66 3.55
N LEU A 102 -15.35 -2.70 2.63
CA LEU A 102 -14.16 -2.53 1.80
C LEU A 102 -12.90 -2.26 2.64
N CYS A 103 -12.99 -1.36 3.62
CA CYS A 103 -11.89 -1.09 4.54
C CYS A 103 -11.53 -2.32 5.40
N GLY A 104 -12.54 -3.08 5.86
CA GLY A 104 -12.36 -4.30 6.63
C GLY A 104 -11.67 -5.41 5.84
N VAL A 105 -12.03 -5.59 4.56
CA VAL A 105 -11.36 -6.54 3.66
C VAL A 105 -9.90 -6.13 3.44
N MET A 106 -9.63 -4.84 3.19
CA MET A 106 -8.25 -4.37 3.06
C MET A 106 -7.42 -4.65 4.33
N LEU A 107 -7.96 -4.38 5.51
CA LEU A 107 -7.32 -4.68 6.79
C LEU A 107 -7.08 -6.18 6.97
N ALA A 108 -8.07 -7.02 6.66
CA ALA A 108 -7.93 -8.48 6.76
C ALA A 108 -6.81 -9.00 5.84
N LEU A 109 -6.69 -8.46 4.62
CA LEU A 109 -5.60 -8.81 3.71
C LEU A 109 -4.23 -8.41 4.25
N VAL A 110 -4.10 -7.21 4.84
CA VAL A 110 -2.84 -6.78 5.48
C VAL A 110 -2.48 -7.69 6.65
N LEU A 111 -3.45 -8.01 7.51
CA LEU A 111 -3.21 -8.90 8.65
C LEU A 111 -2.78 -10.30 8.20
N PHE A 112 -3.43 -10.84 7.16
CA PHE A 112 -3.04 -12.11 6.55
C PHE A 112 -1.60 -12.07 6.01
N GLN A 113 -1.21 -10.99 5.31
CA GLN A 113 0.16 -10.83 4.86
C GLN A 113 1.13 -10.77 6.04
N HIS A 114 0.82 -9.95 7.05
CA HIS A 114 1.68 -9.70 8.19
C HIS A 114 1.92 -10.93 9.07
N ILE A 115 0.88 -11.72 9.31
CA ILE A 115 0.94 -12.86 10.23
C ILE A 115 1.40 -14.13 9.52
N THR A 116 1.09 -14.30 8.23
CA THR A 116 1.31 -15.56 7.52
C THR A 116 2.33 -15.42 6.40
N VAL A 117 2.10 -14.51 5.44
CA VAL A 117 2.88 -14.49 4.19
C VAL A 117 4.28 -13.94 4.41
N THR A 118 4.41 -12.81 5.09
CA THR A 118 5.68 -12.09 5.30
C THR A 118 6.68 -12.84 6.17
N PRO A 119 6.32 -13.42 7.33
CA PRO A 119 7.26 -14.23 8.11
C PRO A 119 7.71 -15.48 7.34
N GLU A 120 6.80 -16.13 6.61
CA GLU A 120 7.11 -17.30 5.80
C GLU A 120 8.06 -16.96 4.63
N LEU A 121 7.81 -15.83 3.96
CA LEU A 121 8.65 -15.33 2.87
C LEU A 121 10.04 -14.91 3.40
N ALA A 122 10.12 -14.34 4.60
CA ALA A 122 11.38 -13.98 5.24
C ALA A 122 12.17 -15.21 5.70
N TYR A 123 11.50 -16.24 6.21
CA TYR A 123 12.15 -17.49 6.63
C TYR A 123 12.69 -18.25 5.40
N ARG A 124 11.82 -18.59 4.44
CA ARG A 124 12.22 -19.34 3.25
C ARG A 124 13.11 -18.56 2.29
N GLY A 125 12.92 -17.24 2.23
CA GLY A 125 13.77 -16.39 1.42
C GLY A 125 15.24 -16.48 1.84
N ARG A 126 15.51 -16.46 3.15
CA ARG A 126 16.88 -16.57 3.69
C ARG A 126 17.56 -17.88 3.32
N GLU A 127 16.81 -18.99 3.29
CA GLU A 127 17.32 -20.30 2.87
C GLU A 127 17.70 -20.32 1.38
N THR A 128 17.01 -19.54 0.54
CA THR A 128 17.26 -19.49 -0.91
C THR A 128 18.30 -18.46 -1.34
N ASP A 129 18.68 -17.52 -0.46
CA ASP A 129 19.64 -16.45 -0.77
C ASP A 129 21.07 -17.01 -0.97
N PHE A 130 21.38 -18.17 -0.37
CA PHE A 130 22.65 -18.90 -0.50
C PHE A 130 22.43 -20.37 -0.88
N PRO A 131 22.09 -20.68 -2.15
CA PRO A 131 21.71 -22.04 -2.53
C PRO A 131 22.90 -23.02 -2.45
N PRO A 132 22.80 -24.12 -1.69
CA PRO A 132 23.80 -25.17 -1.71
C PRO A 132 23.60 -26.06 -2.95
N GLY A 133 24.42 -25.86 -3.98
CA GLY A 133 24.48 -26.76 -5.13
C GLY A 133 23.17 -26.85 -5.94
N ASN A 134 22.76 -28.06 -6.31
CA ASN A 134 21.72 -28.40 -7.30
C ASN A 134 20.30 -28.66 -6.73
N ALA A 135 20.06 -28.45 -5.43
CA ALA A 135 18.75 -28.66 -4.77
C ALA A 135 17.71 -27.53 -5.00
N VAL A 136 17.90 -26.73 -6.05
CA VAL A 136 17.48 -25.31 -6.13
C VAL A 136 16.03 -25.10 -6.57
N PHE A 137 15.47 -25.98 -7.40
CA PHE A 137 14.23 -25.68 -8.11
C PHE A 137 12.97 -25.68 -7.23
N GLY A 138 12.86 -26.59 -6.26
CA GLY A 138 11.67 -26.70 -5.41
C GLY A 138 11.52 -25.56 -4.41
N ALA A 139 12.62 -25.19 -3.73
CA ALA A 139 12.61 -24.13 -2.74
C ALA A 139 12.37 -22.75 -3.38
N GLN A 140 13.03 -22.47 -4.51
CA GLN A 140 12.83 -21.22 -5.25
C GLN A 140 11.41 -21.08 -5.79
N ALA A 141 10.82 -22.15 -6.34
CA ALA A 141 9.44 -22.13 -6.82
C ALA A 141 8.45 -21.76 -5.70
N ARG A 142 8.69 -22.26 -4.48
CA ARG A 142 7.84 -21.98 -3.31
C ARG A 142 7.98 -20.53 -2.83
N VAL A 143 9.19 -19.98 -2.79
CA VAL A 143 9.43 -18.56 -2.48
C VAL A 143 8.77 -17.67 -3.53
N TRP A 144 8.86 -18.05 -4.81
CA TRP A 144 8.20 -17.31 -5.89
C TRP A 144 6.68 -17.34 -5.78
N ALA A 145 6.09 -18.49 -5.48
CA ALA A 145 4.66 -18.61 -5.24
C ALA A 145 4.19 -17.75 -4.05
N LEU A 146 4.93 -17.73 -2.94
CA LEU A 146 4.62 -16.86 -1.80
C LEU A 146 4.73 -15.37 -2.17
N HIS A 147 5.73 -15.00 -2.96
CA HIS A 147 5.87 -13.65 -3.45
C HIS A 147 4.70 -13.23 -4.37
N GLN A 148 4.21 -14.14 -5.21
CA GLN A 148 3.02 -13.90 -6.03
C GLN A 148 1.77 -13.69 -5.19
N VAL A 149 1.58 -14.48 -4.13
CA VAL A 149 0.48 -14.29 -3.17
C VAL A 149 0.56 -12.91 -2.53
N TYR A 150 1.76 -12.49 -2.12
CA TYR A 150 1.99 -11.16 -1.56
C TYR A 150 1.62 -10.04 -2.55
N VAL A 151 2.16 -10.08 -3.77
CA VAL A 151 1.91 -9.07 -4.81
C VAL A 151 0.44 -9.05 -5.23
N GLY A 152 -0.18 -10.22 -5.34
CA GLY A 152 -1.61 -10.36 -5.62
C GLY A 152 -2.46 -9.69 -4.55
N ALA A 153 -2.14 -9.89 -3.26
CA ALA A 153 -2.83 -9.24 -2.15
C ALA A 153 -2.67 -7.70 -2.19
N GLU A 154 -1.47 -7.17 -2.49
CA GLU A 154 -1.29 -5.73 -2.71
C GLU A 154 -2.15 -5.19 -3.86
N ALA A 155 -2.17 -5.89 -5.00
CA ALA A 155 -2.97 -5.49 -6.15
C ALA A 155 -4.47 -5.47 -5.84
N VAL A 156 -4.98 -6.49 -5.14
CA VAL A 156 -6.38 -6.54 -4.68
C VAL A 156 -6.70 -5.37 -3.75
N LYS A 157 -5.81 -5.06 -2.78
CA LYS A 157 -6.00 -3.89 -1.89
C LYS A 157 -6.03 -2.58 -2.66
N LEU A 158 -5.18 -2.41 -3.68
CA LEU A 158 -5.19 -1.21 -4.53
C LEU A 158 -6.49 -1.07 -5.33
N VAL A 159 -7.00 -2.17 -5.89
CA VAL A 159 -8.29 -2.18 -6.59
C VAL A 159 -9.43 -1.80 -5.63
N ILE A 160 -9.49 -2.41 -4.45
CA ILE A 160 -10.49 -2.08 -3.43
C ILE A 160 -10.37 -0.62 -3.00
N GLY A 161 -9.15 -0.13 -2.78
CA GLY A 161 -8.87 1.26 -2.44
C GLY A 161 -9.34 2.23 -3.52
N GLY A 162 -9.13 1.90 -4.80
CA GLY A 162 -9.62 2.68 -5.94
C GLY A 162 -11.14 2.71 -6.04
N VAL A 163 -11.81 1.59 -5.77
CA VAL A 163 -13.28 1.51 -5.69
C VAL A 163 -13.79 2.38 -4.54
N LEU A 164 -13.16 2.29 -3.36
CA LEU A 164 -13.53 3.11 -2.19
C LEU A 164 -13.30 4.60 -2.46
N ALA A 165 -12.20 4.97 -3.12
CA ALA A 165 -11.89 6.35 -3.48
C ALA A 165 -12.92 6.92 -4.45
N SER A 166 -13.26 6.15 -5.50
CA SER A 166 -14.29 6.50 -6.48
C SER A 166 -15.65 6.70 -5.81
N TYR A 167 -16.02 5.79 -4.90
CA TYR A 167 -17.23 5.89 -4.11
C TYR A 167 -17.26 7.18 -3.28
N LEU A 168 -16.19 7.47 -2.52
CA LEU A 168 -16.12 8.68 -1.69
C LEU A 168 -16.18 9.96 -2.53
N PHE A 169 -15.62 9.95 -3.75
CA PHE A 169 -15.64 11.07 -4.68
C PHE A 169 -17.04 11.32 -5.28
N VAL A 170 -17.73 10.29 -5.79
CA VAL A 170 -19.07 10.43 -6.38
C VAL A 170 -20.10 10.94 -5.37
N PHE A 171 -20.01 10.47 -4.11
CA PHE A 171 -20.91 10.94 -3.06
C PHE A 171 -20.64 12.38 -2.61
N ARG A 172 -19.45 12.94 -2.87
CA ARG A 172 -19.15 14.37 -2.65
C ARG A 172 -19.96 15.24 -3.60
N THR A 173 -19.99 14.88 -4.88
CA THR A 173 -20.66 15.64 -5.95
C THR A 173 -22.17 15.71 -5.73
N ARG A 174 -22.80 14.57 -5.41
CA ARG A 174 -24.26 14.51 -5.19
C ARG A 174 -24.75 15.32 -3.99
N ARG A 175 -23.98 15.39 -2.89
CA ARG A 175 -24.40 16.13 -1.68
C ARG A 175 -24.20 17.64 -1.84
N ARG A 176 -23.14 18.08 -2.52
CA ARG A 176 -22.93 19.50 -2.83
C ARG A 176 -24.06 20.03 -3.71
N SER A 177 -24.36 19.32 -4.79
CA SER A 177 -25.48 19.64 -5.69
C SER A 177 -26.83 19.69 -4.94
N ARG A 178 -27.14 18.76 -4.03
CA ARG A 178 -28.37 18.86 -3.21
C ARG A 178 -28.40 20.06 -2.27
N LYS A 179 -27.26 20.44 -1.67
CA LYS A 179 -27.20 21.60 -0.79
C LYS A 179 -27.36 22.91 -1.57
N GLU A 180 -26.75 22.99 -2.74
CA GLU A 180 -26.91 24.14 -3.65
C GLU A 180 -28.36 24.24 -4.14
N ALA A 181 -28.97 23.13 -4.57
CA ALA A 181 -30.38 23.11 -4.97
C ALA A 181 -31.34 23.48 -3.82
N ALA A 182 -31.07 23.01 -2.59
CA ALA A 182 -31.88 23.39 -1.42
C ALA A 182 -31.70 24.87 -1.02
N ALA A 183 -30.50 25.43 -1.19
CA ALA A 183 -30.24 26.85 -0.93
C ALA A 183 -30.94 27.76 -1.95
N VAL A 184 -30.93 27.39 -3.24
CA VAL A 184 -31.66 28.11 -4.29
C VAL A 184 -33.17 28.06 -4.03
N ASN A 185 -33.71 26.87 -3.73
CA ASN A 185 -35.14 26.72 -3.46
C ASN A 185 -35.57 27.50 -2.20
N HIS A 186 -34.72 27.58 -1.17
CA HIS A 186 -35.00 28.40 0.00
C HIS A 186 -34.99 29.91 -0.32
N ALA A 187 -34.06 30.36 -1.17
CA ALA A 187 -34.00 31.76 -1.61
C ALA A 187 -35.23 32.16 -2.45
N ASP A 188 -35.67 31.31 -3.39
CA ASP A 188 -36.88 31.53 -4.19
C ASP A 188 -38.14 31.63 -3.31
N HIS A 189 -38.26 30.75 -2.31
CA HIS A 189 -39.37 30.83 -1.36
C HIS A 189 -39.32 32.08 -0.47
N SER A 190 -38.14 32.57 -0.09
CA SER A 190 -38.03 33.81 0.68
C SER A 190 -38.33 35.08 -0.13
N ILE A 191 -38.03 35.08 -1.43
CA ILE A 191 -38.35 36.20 -2.34
C ILE A 191 -39.87 36.25 -2.59
N SER A 192 -40.51 35.10 -2.80
CA SER A 192 -41.97 35.04 -3.00
C SER A 192 -42.79 35.37 -1.75
N ALA A 193 -42.24 35.19 -0.54
CA ALA A 193 -42.87 35.60 0.71
C ALA A 193 -42.63 37.08 1.08
N GLY A 194 -41.67 37.72 0.40
CA GLY A 194 -41.25 39.11 0.62
C GLY A 194 -41.84 40.14 -0.33
N ASP A 195 -42.72 39.74 -1.26
CA ASP A 195 -43.47 40.66 -2.14
C ASP A 195 -44.95 40.78 -1.67
N PRO A 196 -45.24 41.59 -0.64
CA PRO A 196 -46.59 42.07 -0.35
C PRO A 196 -46.92 43.21 -1.32
N GLY A 197 -47.04 42.86 -2.60
CA GLY A 197 -47.16 43.81 -3.70
C GLY A 197 -48.42 43.64 -4.54
N ARG A 198 -49.60 43.49 -3.90
CA ARG A 198 -50.91 43.87 -4.47
C ARG A 198 -52.02 43.85 -3.43
#